data_AF-A0A3E0H682-F1
#
_entry.id   AF-A0A3E0H682-F1
#
_cell.length_a   1.000
_cell.length_b   1.000
_cell.length_c   1.000
_cell.angle_alpha   90.00
_cell.angle_beta   90.00
_cell.angle_gamma   90.00
#
_symmetry.space_group_name_H-M   'P 1'
#
loop_
_entity.id
_entity.type
_entity.pdbx_description
1 polymer ?
#
loop_
_entity_poly.entity_id
_entity_poly.type
_entity_poly.pdbx_seq_one_letter_code
_entity_poly.pdbx_strand_id
1 'polypeptide(L)'
;MNKASHAWWQMLVAVTSGLIAFGLILVLLPGLTRQGFSWMIYGSPAHLDAFAADAVAYISLVHAVLGAVMVGWGSLMLWLTLGPLRRGSREAWTMFVAALLAWFIPDTAYSLLSGFWQNAVLNTVFALLFALPLIALKSAMRHGSD
;
A
#
# COMPACT_ATOMS: atom_id res chain seq x y z
N MET A 1 -8.67 -3.07 24.85
CA MET A 1 -7.40 -2.55 24.31
C MET A 1 -6.87 -1.49 25.25
N ASN A 2 -5.59 -1.57 25.62
CA ASN A 2 -4.90 -0.51 26.36
C ASN A 2 -4.53 0.67 25.43
N LYS A 3 -4.03 1.79 25.97
CA LYS A 3 -3.67 2.99 25.18
C LYS A 3 -2.69 2.69 24.04
N ALA A 4 -1.67 1.87 24.30
CA ALA A 4 -0.64 1.52 23.33
C ALA A 4 -1.23 0.72 22.14
N SER A 5 -1.96 -0.36 22.41
CA SER A 5 -2.64 -1.15 21.37
C SER A 5 -3.64 -0.30 20.58
N HIS A 6 -4.31 0.67 21.22
CA HIS A 6 -5.22 1.58 20.54
C HIS A 6 -4.50 2.48 19.53
N ALA A 7 -3.36 3.06 19.90
CA ALA A 7 -2.56 3.89 19.00
C ALA A 7 -2.05 3.10 17.78
N TRP A 8 -1.54 1.88 17.98
CA TRP A 8 -1.09 1.03 16.87
C TRP A 8 -2.22 0.63 15.94
N TRP A 9 -3.39 0.34 16.49
CA TRP A 9 -4.59 0.08 15.69
C TRP A 9 -5.04 1.31 14.90
N GLN A 10 -5.05 2.50 15.50
CA GLN A 10 -5.36 3.75 14.79
C GLN A 10 -4.38 4.02 13.66
N MET A 11 -3.09 3.76 13.87
CA MET A 11 -2.08 3.86 12.82
C MET A 11 -2.36 2.88 11.68
N LEU A 12 -2.72 1.62 11.97
CA LEU A 12 -3.06 0.64 10.94
C LEU A 12 -4.33 1.05 10.15
N VAL A 13 -5.33 1.63 10.82
CA VAL A 13 -6.50 2.23 10.16
C VAL A 13 -6.07 3.39 9.26
N ALA A 14 -5.25 4.30 9.74
CA ALA A 14 -4.77 5.43 8.95
C ALA A 14 -3.99 4.99 7.71
N VAL A 15 -3.12 3.98 7.84
CA VAL A 15 -2.32 3.46 6.71
C VAL A 15 -3.22 2.72 5.71
N THR A 16 -4.17 1.89 6.15
CA THR A 16 -5.13 1.22 5.24
C THR A 16 -6.04 2.23 4.53
N SER A 17 -6.53 3.26 5.23
CA SER A 17 -7.28 4.35 4.59
C SER A 17 -6.43 5.17 3.62
N GLY A 18 -5.17 5.44 3.96
CA GLY A 18 -4.21 6.10 3.08
C GLY A 18 -3.94 5.32 1.79
N LEU A 19 -3.83 3.99 1.89
CA LEU A 19 -3.72 3.11 0.72
C LEU A 19 -4.92 3.23 -0.22
N ILE A 20 -6.14 3.23 0.33
CA ILE A 20 -7.37 3.40 -0.46
C ILE A 20 -7.38 4.78 -1.13
N ALA A 21 -7.05 5.84 -0.38
CA ALA A 21 -6.99 7.20 -0.91
C ALA A 21 -5.95 7.32 -2.04
N PHE A 22 -4.77 6.72 -1.86
CA PHE A 22 -3.73 6.68 -2.89
C PHE A 22 -4.22 5.93 -4.14
N GLY A 23 -4.88 4.78 -3.96
CA GLY A 23 -5.50 4.06 -5.08
C GLY A 23 -6.56 4.88 -5.83
N LEU A 24 -7.37 5.66 -5.12
CA LEU A 24 -8.34 6.58 -5.72
C LEU A 24 -7.66 7.72 -6.50
N ILE A 25 -6.53 8.25 -6.01
CA ILE A 25 -5.73 9.25 -6.75
C ILE A 25 -5.25 8.67 -8.08
N LEU A 26 -4.74 7.43 -8.06
CA LEU A 26 -4.30 6.71 -9.26
C LEU A 26 -5.41 6.57 -10.32
N VAL A 27 -6.65 6.37 -9.88
CA VAL A 27 -7.83 6.22 -10.76
C VAL A 27 -8.34 7.58 -11.25
N LEU A 28 -8.54 8.52 -10.33
CA LEU A 28 -9.32 9.74 -10.57
C LEU A 28 -8.46 10.90 -11.09
N LEU A 29 -7.15 10.87 -10.83
CA LEU A 29 -6.22 11.97 -11.14
C LEU A 29 -5.07 11.47 -12.02
N PRO A 30 -5.34 11.08 -13.28
CA PRO A 30 -4.33 10.44 -14.14
C PRO A 30 -3.15 11.38 -14.45
N GLY A 31 -3.39 12.69 -14.63
CA GLY A 31 -2.31 13.66 -14.87
C GLY A 31 -1.37 13.80 -13.67
N LEU A 32 -1.92 13.92 -12.45
CA LEU A 32 -1.13 13.98 -11.22
C LEU A 32 -0.31 12.71 -11.00
N THR A 33 -0.94 11.56 -11.24
CA THR A 33 -0.31 10.26 -11.09
C THR A 33 0.85 10.11 -12.07
N ARG A 34 0.64 10.41 -13.37
CA ARG A 34 1.73 10.38 -14.36
C ARG A 34 2.87 11.30 -13.97
N GLN A 35 2.60 12.55 -13.56
CA GLN A 35 3.66 13.48 -13.15
C GLN A 35 4.44 12.96 -11.95
N GLY A 36 3.76 12.39 -10.95
CA GLY A 36 4.40 11.82 -9.75
C GLY A 36 5.31 10.64 -10.08
N PHE A 37 4.81 9.66 -10.82
CA PHE A 37 5.61 8.49 -11.24
C PHE A 37 6.72 8.89 -12.22
N SER A 38 6.45 9.83 -13.12
CA SER A 38 7.45 10.37 -14.04
C SER A 38 8.61 11.01 -13.27
N TRP A 39 8.30 11.82 -12.27
CA TRP A 39 9.32 12.44 -11.42
C TRP A 39 10.10 11.41 -10.62
N MET A 40 9.41 10.44 -9.99
CA MET A 40 10.06 9.40 -9.20
C MET A 40 11.04 8.55 -10.03
N ILE A 41 10.65 8.19 -11.25
CA ILE A 41 11.43 7.27 -12.09
C ILE A 41 12.49 8.01 -12.91
N TYR A 42 12.17 9.17 -13.48
CA TYR A 42 13.02 9.87 -14.46
C TYR A 42 13.57 11.21 -13.96
N GLY A 43 13.22 11.64 -12.74
CA GLY A 43 13.62 12.96 -12.21
C GLY A 43 12.93 14.14 -12.90
N SER A 44 11.93 13.89 -13.75
CA SER A 44 11.20 14.92 -14.50
C SER A 44 9.71 14.61 -14.52
N PRO A 45 8.83 15.58 -14.17
CA PRO A 45 7.38 15.37 -14.19
C PRO A 45 6.79 15.23 -15.60
N ALA A 46 7.51 15.65 -16.64
CA ALA A 46 7.02 15.67 -18.02
C ALA A 46 7.53 14.50 -18.89
N HIS A 47 8.42 13.64 -18.37
CA HIS A 47 9.03 12.56 -19.16
C HIS A 47 7.99 11.59 -19.72
N LEU A 48 7.06 11.11 -18.89
CA LEU A 48 6.01 10.20 -19.35
C LEU A 48 5.08 10.83 -20.39
N ASP A 49 4.73 12.12 -20.23
CA ASP A 49 3.86 12.83 -21.16
C ASP A 49 4.54 13.14 -22.51
N ALA A 50 5.86 12.96 -22.61
CA ALA A 50 6.62 13.11 -23.85
C ALA A 50 6.61 11.85 -24.75
N PHE A 51 6.05 10.73 -24.27
CA PHE A 51 5.87 9.53 -25.09
C PHE A 51 4.75 9.71 -26.12
N ALA A 52 4.65 8.74 -27.04
CA ALA A 52 3.55 8.69 -28.00
C ALA A 52 2.19 8.63 -27.28
N ALA A 53 1.16 9.23 -27.90
CA ALA A 53 -0.14 9.44 -27.26
C ALA A 53 -0.82 8.14 -26.81
N ASP A 54 -0.65 7.06 -27.57
CA ASP A 54 -1.13 5.72 -27.24
C ASP A 54 -0.41 5.13 -26.02
N ALA A 55 0.91 5.31 -25.92
CA ALA A 55 1.69 4.92 -24.74
C ALA A 55 1.24 5.70 -23.48
N VAL A 56 1.04 7.01 -23.58
CA VAL A 56 0.54 7.85 -22.46
C VAL A 56 -0.85 7.38 -22.01
N ALA A 57 -1.72 7.06 -22.95
CA ALA A 57 -3.05 6.52 -22.67
C ALA A 57 -2.96 5.17 -21.96
N TYR A 58 -2.10 4.26 -22.44
CA TYR A 58 -1.89 2.96 -21.82
C TYR A 58 -1.28 3.06 -20.42
N ILE A 59 -0.30 3.93 -20.19
CA ILE A 59 0.28 4.19 -18.87
C ILE A 59 -0.81 4.70 -17.90
N SER A 60 -1.69 5.59 -18.38
CA SER A 60 -2.82 6.09 -17.58
C SER A 60 -3.79 4.98 -17.20
N LEU A 61 -4.09 4.08 -18.15
CA LEU A 61 -4.91 2.90 -17.89
C LEU A 61 -4.25 1.98 -16.86
N VAL A 62 -2.95 1.70 -16.99
CA VAL A 62 -2.20 0.86 -16.03
C VAL A 62 -2.25 1.47 -14.63
N HIS A 63 -2.01 2.78 -14.48
CA HIS A 63 -2.15 3.45 -13.19
C HIS A 63 -3.57 3.32 -12.62
N ALA A 64 -4.61 3.51 -13.43
CA ALA A 64 -5.99 3.37 -12.97
C ALA A 64 -6.32 1.92 -12.56
N VAL A 65 -5.85 0.92 -13.28
CA VAL A 65 -6.03 -0.50 -12.92
C VAL A 65 -5.31 -0.81 -11.60
N LEU A 66 -4.06 -0.37 -11.44
CA LEU A 66 -3.33 -0.51 -10.17
C LEU A 66 -4.07 0.17 -9.03
N GLY A 67 -4.54 1.40 -9.24
CA GLY A 67 -5.33 2.14 -8.26
C GLY A 67 -6.62 1.44 -7.86
N ALA A 68 -7.37 0.89 -8.81
CA ALA A 68 -8.59 0.13 -8.54
C ALA A 68 -8.30 -1.15 -7.72
N VAL A 69 -7.22 -1.86 -8.05
CA VAL A 69 -6.76 -3.02 -7.26
C VAL A 69 -6.44 -2.56 -5.83
N MET A 70 -5.69 -1.46 -5.67
CA MET A 70 -5.33 -0.88 -4.36
C MET A 70 -6.55 -0.51 -3.52
N VAL A 71 -7.58 0.08 -4.12
CA VAL A 71 -8.86 0.35 -3.44
C VAL A 71 -9.52 -0.96 -2.99
N GLY A 72 -9.54 -1.99 -3.83
CA GLY A 72 -10.13 -3.29 -3.52
C GLY A 72 -9.47 -3.97 -2.31
N TRP A 73 -8.16 -4.24 -2.38
CA TRP A 73 -7.48 -4.94 -1.28
C TRP A 73 -7.27 -4.04 -0.06
N GLY A 74 -7.09 -2.73 -0.24
CA GLY A 74 -7.05 -1.76 0.86
C GLY A 74 -8.36 -1.74 1.64
N SER A 75 -9.51 -1.84 0.97
CA SER A 75 -10.81 -1.97 1.62
C SER A 75 -10.91 -3.27 2.43
N LEU A 76 -10.49 -4.41 1.86
CA LEU A 76 -10.45 -5.69 2.59
C LEU A 76 -9.57 -5.59 3.84
N MET A 77 -8.38 -4.99 3.73
CA MET A 77 -7.49 -4.78 4.86
C MET A 77 -8.06 -3.86 5.93
N LEU A 78 -8.79 -2.81 5.52
CA LEU A 78 -9.49 -1.94 6.45
C LEU A 78 -10.56 -2.72 7.22
N TRP A 79 -11.37 -3.55 6.54
CA TRP A 79 -12.37 -4.39 7.22
C TRP A 79 -11.75 -5.42 8.17
N LEU A 80 -10.63 -6.05 7.79
CA LEU A 80 -9.86 -6.91 8.70
C LEU A 80 -9.38 -6.14 9.92
N THR A 81 -8.88 -4.91 9.72
CA THR A 81 -8.35 -4.02 10.78
C THR A 81 -9.43 -3.56 11.74
N LEU A 82 -10.59 -3.13 11.22
CA LEU A 82 -11.73 -2.64 12.02
C LEU A 82 -12.44 -3.78 12.78
N GLY A 83 -12.45 -4.98 12.20
CA GLY A 83 -13.13 -6.15 12.76
C GLY A 83 -12.20 -7.12 13.48
N PRO A 84 -11.83 -8.25 12.84
CA PRO A 84 -11.18 -9.37 13.52
C PRO A 84 -9.77 -9.07 14.07
N LEU A 85 -8.98 -8.19 13.44
CA LEU A 85 -7.68 -7.78 14.00
C LEU A 85 -7.83 -7.01 15.30
N ARG A 86 -8.82 -6.11 15.39
CA ARG A 86 -9.11 -5.37 16.63
C ARG A 86 -9.49 -6.30 17.79
N ARG A 87 -10.04 -7.48 17.49
CA ARG A 87 -10.38 -8.53 18.46
C ARG A 87 -9.24 -9.53 18.71
N GLY A 88 -8.10 -9.38 18.04
CA GLY A 88 -6.93 -10.23 18.26
C GLY A 88 -6.95 -11.56 17.51
N SER A 89 -7.77 -11.70 16.46
CA SER A 89 -7.80 -12.92 15.66
C SER A 89 -6.44 -13.20 15.03
N ARG A 90 -5.91 -14.39 15.30
CA ARG A 90 -4.66 -14.88 14.73
C ARG A 90 -4.81 -15.14 13.25
N GLU A 91 -5.97 -15.62 12.82
CA GLU A 91 -6.33 -15.90 11.44
C GLU A 91 -6.31 -14.60 10.62
N ALA A 92 -6.95 -13.54 11.12
CA ALA A 92 -6.95 -12.24 10.45
C ALA A 92 -5.55 -11.63 10.36
N TRP A 93 -4.71 -11.82 11.39
CA TRP A 93 -3.30 -11.43 11.32
C TRP A 93 -2.54 -12.19 10.24
N THR A 94 -2.72 -13.52 10.16
CA THR A 94 -2.09 -14.34 9.12
C THR A 94 -2.57 -13.94 7.73
N MET A 95 -3.87 -13.71 7.54
CA MET A 95 -4.43 -13.26 6.26
C MET A 95 -3.84 -11.91 5.83
N PHE A 96 -3.73 -10.96 6.76
CA PHE A 96 -3.14 -9.64 6.48
C PHE A 96 -1.67 -9.76 6.08
N VAL A 97 -0.86 -10.50 6.85
CA VAL A 97 0.56 -10.70 6.56
C VAL A 97 0.76 -11.45 5.24
N ALA A 98 -0.03 -12.50 4.99
CA ALA A 98 0.04 -13.26 3.75
C ALA A 98 -0.27 -12.38 2.54
N ALA A 99 -1.32 -11.55 2.60
CA ALA A 99 -1.65 -10.60 1.54
C ALA A 99 -0.55 -9.56 1.32
N LEU A 100 0.02 -9.00 2.40
CA LEU A 100 1.10 -8.02 2.32
C LEU A 100 2.35 -8.61 1.66
N LEU A 101 2.75 -9.83 2.04
CA LEU A 101 3.89 -10.52 1.46
C LEU A 101 3.63 -10.94 0.01
N ALA A 102 2.42 -11.42 -0.29
CA ALA A 102 2.02 -11.84 -1.64
C ALA A 102 2.05 -10.68 -2.64
N TRP A 103 1.83 -9.44 -2.20
CA TRP A 103 2.05 -8.25 -3.02
C TRP A 103 3.52 -7.81 -3.02
N PHE A 104 4.12 -7.64 -1.83
CA PHE A 104 5.44 -7.02 -1.68
C PHE A 104 6.54 -7.78 -2.41
N ILE A 105 6.54 -9.12 -2.32
CA ILE A 105 7.60 -9.96 -2.89
C ILE A 105 7.65 -9.85 -4.43
N PRO A 106 6.59 -10.19 -5.19
CA PRO A 106 6.67 -10.14 -6.65
C PRO A 106 6.84 -8.71 -7.18
N ASP A 107 6.17 -7.71 -6.59
CA ASP A 107 6.24 -6.32 -7.08
C ASP A 107 7.65 -5.72 -6.90
N THR A 108 8.24 -5.95 -5.72
CA THR A 108 9.60 -5.50 -5.41
C THR A 108 10.65 -6.28 -6.20
N ALA A 109 10.49 -7.60 -6.35
CA ALA A 109 11.39 -8.40 -7.16
C ALA A 109 11.39 -7.94 -8.62
N TYR A 110 10.22 -7.71 -9.21
CA TYR A 110 10.11 -7.20 -10.57
C TYR A 110 10.73 -5.81 -10.70
N SER A 111 10.50 -4.92 -9.73
CA SER A 111 11.09 -3.57 -9.72
C SER A 111 12.62 -3.59 -9.77
N LEU A 112 13.25 -4.51 -9.02
CA LEU A 112 14.70 -4.67 -9.03
C LEU A 112 15.20 -5.31 -10.33
N LEU A 113 14.53 -6.35 -10.82
CA LEU A 113 14.91 -7.06 -12.05
C LEU A 113 14.77 -6.20 -13.31
N SER A 114 13.81 -5.28 -13.33
CA SER A 114 13.56 -4.35 -14.44
C SER A 114 14.39 -3.06 -14.38
N GLY A 115 15.14 -2.84 -13.29
CA GLY A 115 15.97 -1.64 -13.08
C GLY A 115 15.23 -0.44 -12.49
N PHE A 116 13.92 -0.54 -12.24
CA PHE A 116 13.11 0.50 -11.60
C PHE A 116 13.18 0.43 -10.06
N TRP A 117 14.38 0.53 -9.50
CA TRP A 117 14.63 0.40 -8.07
C TRP A 117 13.91 1.45 -7.20
N GLN A 118 13.55 2.61 -7.77
CA GLN A 118 12.78 3.63 -7.06
C GLN A 118 11.42 3.08 -6.62
N ASN A 119 10.81 2.21 -7.42
CA ASN A 119 9.57 1.53 -7.03
C ASN A 119 9.80 0.52 -5.90
N ALA A 120 10.94 -0.17 -5.89
CA ALA A 120 11.32 -1.05 -4.77
C ALA A 120 11.46 -0.28 -3.45
N VAL A 121 11.95 0.96 -3.48
CA VAL A 121 12.00 1.84 -2.31
C VAL A 121 10.59 2.23 -1.86
N LEU A 122 9.73 2.66 -2.80
CA LEU A 122 8.33 2.99 -2.52
C LEU A 122 7.61 1.80 -1.85
N ASN A 123 7.75 0.60 -2.42
CA ASN A 123 7.16 -0.62 -1.87
C ASN A 123 7.67 -0.94 -0.47
N THR A 124 8.97 -0.74 -0.22
CA THR A 124 9.57 -0.97 1.09
C THR A 124 8.98 -0.02 2.13
N VAL A 125 8.80 1.25 1.78
CA VAL A 125 8.14 2.23 2.65
C VAL A 125 6.70 1.79 2.95
N PHE A 126 5.92 1.42 1.94
CA PHE A 126 4.56 0.90 2.13
C PHE A 126 4.52 -0.34 3.03
N ALA A 127 5.40 -1.32 2.79
CA ALA A 127 5.49 -2.53 3.59
C ALA A 127 5.81 -2.22 5.06
N LEU A 128 6.73 -1.30 5.33
CA LEU A 128 7.07 -0.88 6.69
C LEU A 128 5.92 -0.13 7.38
N LEU A 129 5.20 0.74 6.66
CA LEU A 129 4.02 1.44 7.18
C LEU A 129 2.93 0.47 7.64
N PHE A 130 2.81 -0.70 7.02
CA PHE A 130 1.91 -1.77 7.47
C PHE A 130 2.52 -2.66 8.56
N ALA A 131 3.74 -3.15 8.34
CA ALA A 131 4.38 -4.15 9.19
C ALA A 131 4.62 -3.62 10.61
N LEU A 132 5.06 -2.38 10.77
CA LEU A 132 5.36 -1.79 12.07
C LEU A 132 4.13 -1.74 12.99
N PRO A 133 3.01 -1.08 12.63
CA PRO A 133 1.82 -1.07 13.48
C PRO A 133 1.20 -2.46 13.64
N LEU A 134 1.29 -3.34 12.63
CA LEU A 134 0.74 -4.69 12.72
C LEU A 134 1.49 -5.59 13.72
N ILE A 135 2.82 -5.52 13.73
CA ILE A 135 3.67 -6.25 14.69
C ILE A 135 3.49 -5.66 16.09
N ALA A 136 3.51 -4.33 16.21
CA ALA A 136 3.36 -3.64 17.49
C ALA A 136 1.97 -3.88 18.11
N LEU A 137 0.91 -3.89 17.29
CA LEU A 137 -0.44 -4.23 17.72
C LEU A 137 -0.50 -5.66 18.28
N LYS A 138 0.05 -6.64 17.57
CA LYS A 138 0.09 -8.04 18.04
C LYS A 138 0.86 -8.19 19.36
N SER A 139 1.98 -7.49 19.51
CA SER A 139 2.76 -7.49 20.75
C SER A 139 1.97 -6.89 21.92
N ALA A 140 1.40 -5.70 21.72
CA ALA A 140 0.64 -4.98 22.74
C ALA A 140 -0.64 -5.71 23.19
N MET A 141 -1.23 -6.51 22.30
CA MET A 141 -2.38 -7.34 22.65
C MET A 141 -2.02 -8.58 23.47
N ARG A 142 -0.84 -9.17 23.26
CA ARG A 142 -0.36 -10.30 24.07
C ARG A 142 -0.09 -9.88 25.52
N HIS A 143 0.61 -8.77 25.72
CA HIS A 143 1.01 -8.29 27.06
C HIS A 143 -0.13 -7.62 27.85
N GLY A 144 -1.30 -7.40 27.25
CA GLY A 144 -2.48 -6.93 27.97
C GLY A 144 -3.41 -8.04 28.45
N SER A 145 -2.98 -9.30 28.29
CA SER A 145 -3.72 -10.52 28.66
C SER A 145 -3.17 -11.20 29.92
N ASP A 146 -2.03 -10.69 30.42
CA ASP A 146 -1.34 -11.09 31.65
C ASP A 146 -1.63 -10.06 32.75
#